data_AF-A0A359F685-F1
#
_entry.id   AF-A0A359F685-F1
#
_cell.length_a   1.000
_cell.length_b   1.000
_cell.length_c   1.000
_cell.angle_alpha   90.00
_cell.angle_beta   90.00
_cell.angle_gamma   90.00
#
_symmetry.space_group_name_H-M   'P 1'
#
loop_
_entity.id
_entity.type
_entity.pdbx_description
1 polymer ?
#
loop_
_entity_poly.entity_id
_entity_poly.type
_entity_poly.pdbx_seq_one_letter_code
_entity_poly.pdbx_strand_id
1 'polypeptide(L)'
;MFSAFGIPVSFDPWFLFGCFIFYQLSGGGRPGLFAAGFMVVFVVIHEFGHALAARGFGHSAEIVVSFLGGWTAHGGSARLPPSKRAIISVAGPLAQLFTALPALVAAELLSTNDPELRIDLFNAIGWTGVVLAIMNLLPLWPLDGGHLVVTAIERLGKPHLRRAYLQVSLAFSGVLLLIGLQRGTVGELIMRPFEQLASGIGFGTGLSTWLKMVILAPGLALTSTLFIGLFCALSSWQALQVANLGQVTVQRNGVDRRQVEHSVHEAAVRNAERSGWETHQVQEFPKGTHPSPWLQAHLAARQGASPSEVAAVLTRLGHSSRSWVLDDPGRPELDALIDMVPPSAATSLGALEVRRYHGNAEQFLELCAMAAKESGSAEPLYLAAEGLSVRGKPEAAVEWLRAAVEMAPDPARMALSKPLRPCNGRVDFQQLLGQAERTAVSRR
;
A
#
# COMPACT_ATOMS: atom_id res chain seq x y z
N MET A 1 8.43 -12.88 12.82
CA MET A 1 7.44 -13.17 11.75
C MET A 1 6.94 -14.58 11.95
N PHE A 2 5.64 -14.81 11.78
CA PHE A 2 5.05 -16.15 11.76
C PHE A 2 3.93 -16.19 10.73
N SER A 3 3.47 -17.38 10.34
CA SER A 3 2.27 -17.52 9.51
C SER A 3 1.20 -18.26 10.31
N ALA A 4 -0.04 -17.76 10.29
CA ALA A 4 -1.19 -18.46 10.83
C ALA A 4 -2.33 -18.41 9.83
N PHE A 5 -3.03 -19.54 9.66
CA PHE A 5 -4.07 -19.73 8.64
C PHE A 5 -3.60 -19.45 7.20
N GLY A 6 -2.29 -19.43 6.90
CA GLY A 6 -1.76 -19.03 5.59
C GLY A 6 -1.71 -17.51 5.38
N ILE A 7 -1.84 -16.72 6.44
CA ILE A 7 -1.65 -15.27 6.46
C ILE A 7 -0.30 -14.97 7.11
N PRO A 8 0.64 -14.29 6.43
CA PRO A 8 1.89 -13.85 7.04
C PRO A 8 1.63 -12.73 8.06
N VAL A 9 2.26 -12.85 9.23
CA VAL A 9 2.19 -11.87 10.33
C VAL A 9 3.59 -11.36 10.64
N SER A 10 3.75 -10.04 10.54
CA SER A 10 4.98 -9.33 10.90
C SER A 10 4.70 -8.27 11.96
N PHE A 11 5.71 -8.00 12.79
CA PHE A 11 5.66 -6.94 13.81
C PHE A 11 6.73 -5.91 13.49
N ASP A 12 6.34 -4.65 13.49
CA ASP A 12 7.26 -3.53 13.40
C ASP A 12 8.10 -3.43 14.70
N PRO A 13 9.41 -3.13 14.65
CA PRO A 13 10.21 -2.82 15.83
C PRO A 13 9.57 -1.81 16.81
N TRP A 14 8.85 -0.81 16.30
CA TRP A 14 8.13 0.18 17.11
C TRP A 14 7.00 -0.43 17.93
N PHE A 15 6.42 -1.55 17.51
CA PHE A 15 5.35 -2.21 18.25
C PHE A 15 5.81 -2.66 19.66
N LEU A 16 7.06 -3.14 19.78
CA LEU A 16 7.63 -3.52 21.07
C LEU A 16 7.84 -2.30 21.97
N PHE A 17 8.27 -1.17 21.40
CA PHE A 17 8.33 0.09 22.13
C PHE A 17 6.95 0.54 22.63
N GLY A 18 5.92 0.32 21.82
CA GLY A 18 4.54 0.56 22.24
C GLY A 18 4.06 -0.30 23.39
N CYS A 19 4.35 -1.60 23.33
CA CYS A 19 4.06 -2.52 24.42
C CYS A 19 4.77 -2.08 25.71
N PHE A 20 6.00 -1.57 25.61
CA PHE A 20 6.74 -1.03 26.75
C PHE A 20 6.08 0.25 27.32
N ILE A 21 5.65 1.19 26.48
CA ILE A 21 4.91 2.37 26.94
C ILE A 21 3.61 1.96 27.63
N PHE A 22 2.86 1.03 27.05
CA PHE A 22 1.61 0.54 27.65
C PHE A 22 1.86 -0.15 29.00
N TYR A 23 2.91 -0.99 29.09
CA TYR A 23 3.37 -1.59 30.35
C TYR A 23 3.63 -0.53 31.43
N GLN A 24 4.38 0.53 31.10
CA GLN A 24 4.69 1.62 32.05
C GLN A 24 3.43 2.41 32.46
N LEU A 25 2.56 2.74 31.52
CA LEU A 25 1.33 3.51 31.78
C LEU A 25 0.32 2.72 32.62
N SER A 26 0.34 1.39 32.54
CA SER A 26 -0.48 0.50 33.36
C SER A 26 0.10 0.22 34.76
N GLY A 27 1.15 0.96 35.17
CA GLY A 27 1.75 0.85 36.51
C GLY A 27 2.92 -0.14 36.61
N GLY A 28 3.34 -0.75 35.49
CA GLY A 28 4.42 -1.73 35.45
C GLY A 28 4.10 -3.02 36.24
N GLY A 29 5.13 -3.80 36.56
CA GLY A 29 5.01 -5.04 37.34
C GLY A 29 4.02 -6.03 36.72
N ARG A 30 3.27 -6.73 37.57
CA ARG A 30 2.26 -7.71 37.12
C ARG A 30 1.11 -7.07 36.31
N PRO A 31 0.50 -5.93 36.74
CA PRO A 31 -0.56 -5.28 35.96
C PRO A 31 -0.09 -4.84 34.57
N GLY A 32 1.11 -4.26 34.48
CA GLY A 32 1.70 -3.84 33.22
C GLY A 32 1.97 -5.02 32.29
N LEU A 33 2.45 -6.16 32.81
CA LEU A 33 2.68 -7.37 32.00
C LEU A 33 1.39 -7.90 31.40
N PHE A 34 0.31 -7.97 32.19
CA PHE A 34 -1.00 -8.36 31.67
C PHE A 34 -1.50 -7.37 30.63
N ALA A 35 -1.42 -6.07 30.90
CA ALA A 35 -1.86 -5.03 29.97
C ALA A 35 -1.13 -5.12 28.61
N ALA A 36 0.21 -5.20 28.62
CA ALA A 36 1.00 -5.33 27.41
C ALA A 36 0.76 -6.68 26.70
N GLY A 37 0.67 -7.78 27.44
CA GLY A 37 0.42 -9.11 26.88
C GLY A 37 -0.93 -9.21 26.17
N PHE A 38 -2.01 -8.76 26.82
CA PHE A 38 -3.34 -8.76 26.22
C PHE A 38 -3.48 -7.72 25.11
N MET A 39 -2.74 -6.60 25.15
CA MET A 39 -2.66 -5.68 24.01
C MET A 39 -2.19 -6.41 22.75
N VAL A 40 -1.10 -7.20 22.85
CA VAL A 40 -0.61 -7.98 21.71
C VAL A 40 -1.66 -8.96 21.21
N VAL A 41 -2.28 -9.72 22.13
CA VAL A 41 -3.29 -10.72 21.78
C VAL A 41 -4.48 -10.10 21.05
N PHE A 42 -5.08 -9.04 21.61
CA PHE A 42 -6.30 -8.46 21.05
C PHE A 42 -6.05 -7.64 19.79
N VAL A 43 -4.91 -6.96 19.66
CA VAL A 43 -4.54 -6.30 18.40
C VAL A 43 -4.33 -7.34 17.30
N VAL A 44 -3.66 -8.46 17.59
CA VAL A 44 -3.50 -9.54 16.60
C VAL A 44 -4.86 -10.11 16.21
N ILE A 45 -5.75 -10.41 17.17
CA ILE A 45 -7.11 -10.90 16.89
C ILE A 45 -7.89 -9.91 16.02
N HIS A 46 -7.78 -8.62 16.31
CA HIS A 46 -8.40 -7.55 15.55
C HIS A 46 -7.93 -7.55 14.09
N GLU A 47 -6.63 -7.56 13.85
CA GLU A 47 -6.07 -7.62 12.49
C GLU A 47 -6.46 -8.92 11.75
N PHE A 48 -6.54 -10.04 12.46
CA PHE A 48 -7.06 -11.29 11.89
C PHE A 48 -8.52 -11.17 11.48
N GLY A 49 -9.35 -10.43 12.22
CA GLY A 49 -10.74 -10.16 11.84
C GLY A 49 -10.82 -9.49 10.45
N HIS A 50 -10.01 -8.46 10.22
CA HIS A 50 -9.91 -7.81 8.90
C HIS A 50 -9.39 -8.76 7.83
N ALA A 51 -8.28 -9.47 8.11
CA ALA A 51 -7.62 -10.33 7.14
C ALA A 51 -8.49 -11.53 6.72
N LEU A 52 -9.24 -12.12 7.66
CA LEU A 52 -10.16 -13.21 7.37
C LEU A 52 -11.37 -12.74 6.55
N ALA A 53 -11.93 -11.57 6.86
CA ALA A 53 -13.01 -10.98 6.07
C ALA A 53 -12.54 -10.66 4.63
N ALA A 54 -11.33 -10.12 4.48
CA ALA A 54 -10.69 -9.87 3.19
C ALA A 54 -10.51 -11.14 2.35
N ARG A 55 -10.02 -12.22 2.97
CA ARG A 55 -9.88 -13.53 2.32
C ARG A 55 -11.20 -14.16 1.95
N GLY A 56 -12.22 -14.00 2.79
CA GLY A 56 -13.60 -14.42 2.48
C GLY A 56 -14.16 -13.74 1.22
N PHE A 57 -13.61 -12.59 0.84
CA PHE A 57 -13.94 -11.89 -0.40
C PHE A 57 -13.02 -12.18 -1.58
N GLY A 58 -12.07 -13.11 -1.45
CA GLY A 58 -11.16 -13.54 -2.52
C GLY A 58 -9.89 -12.70 -2.67
N HIS A 59 -9.53 -11.89 -1.67
CA HIS A 59 -8.31 -11.08 -1.68
C HIS A 59 -7.21 -11.72 -0.84
N SER A 60 -5.95 -11.54 -1.26
CA SER A 60 -4.81 -11.86 -0.41
C SER A 60 -4.71 -10.87 0.74
N ALA A 61 -4.34 -11.34 1.93
CA ALA A 61 -4.20 -10.52 3.13
C ALA A 61 -2.83 -10.79 3.77
N GLU A 62 -2.14 -9.72 4.14
CA GLU A 62 -0.93 -9.74 4.96
C GLU A 62 -1.16 -8.84 6.18
N ILE A 63 -0.75 -9.30 7.37
CA ILE A 63 -0.88 -8.55 8.61
C ILE A 63 0.48 -7.98 8.99
N VAL A 64 0.55 -6.65 9.06
CA VAL A 64 1.67 -5.93 9.66
C VAL A 64 1.16 -5.22 10.90
N VAL A 65 1.61 -5.65 12.08
CA VAL A 65 1.23 -5.03 13.35
C VAL A 65 2.25 -3.95 13.69
N SER A 66 1.81 -2.69 13.76
CA SER A 66 2.64 -1.54 14.14
C SER A 66 2.08 -0.83 15.38
N PHE A 67 2.92 0.00 15.99
CA PHE A 67 2.62 0.72 17.24
C PHE A 67 1.40 1.65 17.11
N LEU A 68 1.19 2.23 15.94
CA LEU A 68 0.16 3.23 15.67
C LEU A 68 -0.92 2.66 14.72
N GLY A 69 -1.27 1.38 14.89
CA GLY A 69 -2.23 0.67 14.05
C GLY A 69 -1.54 -0.38 13.19
N GLY A 70 -2.09 -1.59 13.17
CA GLY A 70 -1.74 -2.56 12.16
C GLY A 70 -2.38 -2.16 10.84
N TRP A 71 -1.81 -2.64 9.73
CA TRP A 71 -2.50 -2.54 8.45
C TRP A 71 -2.53 -3.89 7.77
N THR A 72 -3.71 -4.23 7.28
CA THR A 72 -3.91 -5.39 6.42
C THR A 72 -3.74 -4.97 4.97
N ALA A 73 -2.64 -5.41 4.36
CA ALA A 73 -2.42 -5.19 2.93
C ALA A 73 -3.30 -6.16 2.13
N HIS A 74 -4.17 -5.60 1.29
CA HIS A 74 -5.05 -6.36 0.42
C HIS A 74 -4.45 -6.42 -0.97
N GLY A 75 -3.81 -7.53 -1.34
CA GLY A 75 -3.34 -7.74 -2.70
C GLY A 75 -4.49 -8.19 -3.60
N GLY A 76 -4.83 -7.38 -4.61
CA GLY A 76 -5.78 -7.70 -5.69
C GLY A 76 -6.03 -6.50 -6.63
N SER A 77 -6.01 -6.75 -7.94
CA SER A 77 -6.12 -5.74 -9.02
C SER A 77 -7.49 -5.01 -9.06
N ALA A 78 -8.54 -5.57 -8.46
CA ALA A 78 -9.88 -4.98 -8.43
C ALA A 78 -10.16 -4.23 -7.11
N ARG A 79 -10.61 -2.97 -7.20
CA ARG A 79 -11.10 -2.22 -6.04
C ARG A 79 -12.31 -2.95 -5.43
N LEU A 80 -12.20 -3.33 -4.15
CA LEU A 80 -13.33 -3.90 -3.41
C LEU A 80 -14.54 -2.95 -3.43
N PRO A 81 -15.77 -3.46 -3.68
CA PRO A 81 -16.96 -2.64 -3.61
C PRO A 81 -17.13 -2.04 -2.21
N PRO A 82 -17.76 -0.85 -2.08
CA PRO A 82 -17.93 -0.16 -0.79
C PRO A 82 -18.55 -1.02 0.32
N SER A 83 -19.51 -1.89 -0.02
CA SER A 83 -20.13 -2.81 0.95
C SER A 83 -19.13 -3.79 1.56
N LYS A 84 -18.25 -4.39 0.74
CA LYS A 84 -17.22 -5.32 1.23
C LYS A 84 -16.17 -4.61 2.07
N ARG A 85 -15.75 -3.40 1.68
CA ARG A 85 -14.83 -2.56 2.49
C ARG A 85 -15.42 -2.19 3.84
N ALA A 86 -16.71 -1.89 3.89
CA ALA A 86 -17.41 -1.63 5.14
C ALA A 86 -17.45 -2.86 6.04
N ILE A 87 -17.73 -4.04 5.49
CA ILE A 87 -17.70 -5.31 6.24
C ILE A 87 -16.30 -5.57 6.81
N ILE A 88 -15.26 -5.42 5.99
CA ILE A 88 -13.87 -5.59 6.44
C ILE A 88 -13.58 -4.64 7.60
N SER A 89 -13.94 -3.35 7.49
CA SER A 89 -13.68 -2.35 8.54
C SER A 89 -14.31 -2.75 9.88
N VAL A 90 -15.50 -3.37 9.88
CA VAL A 90 -16.17 -3.76 11.13
C VAL A 90 -15.69 -5.13 11.64
N ALA A 91 -15.08 -5.95 10.78
CA ALA A 91 -14.69 -7.31 11.12
C ALA A 91 -13.63 -7.39 12.23
N GLY A 92 -12.64 -6.50 12.23
CA GLY A 92 -11.62 -6.45 13.28
C GLY A 92 -12.19 -6.14 14.67
N PRO A 93 -12.89 -5.00 14.85
CA PRO A 93 -13.53 -4.66 16.12
C PRO A 93 -14.50 -5.75 16.61
N LEU A 94 -15.27 -6.37 15.71
CA LEU A 94 -16.17 -7.45 16.09
C LEU A 94 -15.41 -8.70 16.54
N ALA A 95 -14.36 -9.12 15.82
CA ALA A 95 -13.54 -10.27 16.22
C ALA A 95 -12.92 -10.05 17.62
N GLN A 96 -12.47 -8.83 17.88
CA GLN A 96 -11.93 -8.42 19.16
C GLN A 96 -12.99 -8.47 20.27
N LEU A 97 -14.20 -7.94 20.04
CA LEU A 97 -15.30 -8.03 21.01
C LEU A 97 -15.76 -9.48 21.26
N PHE A 98 -15.95 -10.26 20.19
CA PHE A 98 -16.40 -11.66 20.32
C PHE A 98 -15.43 -12.55 21.08
N THR A 99 -14.15 -12.20 21.12
CA THR A 99 -13.12 -12.92 21.88
C THR A 99 -12.90 -12.34 23.28
N ALA A 100 -12.96 -11.01 23.43
CA ALA A 100 -12.75 -10.34 24.71
C ALA A 100 -13.85 -10.64 25.73
N LEU A 101 -15.10 -10.73 25.28
CA LEU A 101 -16.22 -10.93 26.19
C LEU A 101 -16.19 -12.29 26.89
N PRO A 102 -16.02 -13.44 26.18
CA PRO A 102 -15.77 -14.71 26.85
C PRO A 102 -14.51 -14.71 27.72
N ALA A 103 -13.46 -13.99 27.32
CA ALA A 103 -12.23 -13.88 28.09
C ALA A 103 -12.45 -13.18 29.44
N LEU A 104 -13.32 -12.17 29.51
CA LEU A 104 -13.72 -11.54 30.78
C LEU A 104 -14.48 -12.52 31.69
N VAL A 105 -15.34 -13.36 31.13
CA VAL A 105 -16.05 -14.40 31.91
C VAL A 105 -15.05 -15.44 32.43
N ALA A 106 -14.11 -15.87 31.60
CA ALA A 106 -13.05 -16.79 32.01
C ALA A 106 -12.15 -16.17 33.09
N ALA A 107 -11.83 -14.89 32.98
CA ALA A 107 -11.06 -14.17 33.99
C ALA A 107 -11.79 -14.18 35.34
N GLU A 108 -13.10 -13.93 35.39
CA GLU A 108 -13.88 -14.00 36.64
C GLU A 108 -13.78 -15.40 37.28
N LEU A 109 -13.93 -16.45 36.48
CA LEU A 109 -13.91 -17.84 36.97
C LEU A 109 -12.53 -18.25 37.49
N LEU A 110 -11.45 -17.82 36.83
CA LEU A 110 -10.07 -18.19 37.17
C LEU A 110 -9.51 -17.38 38.36
N SER A 111 -10.06 -16.20 38.62
CA SER A 111 -9.56 -15.27 39.66
C SER A 111 -10.48 -15.16 40.88
N THR A 112 -11.42 -16.11 41.04
CA THR A 112 -12.40 -16.15 42.13
C THR A 112 -11.79 -15.95 43.52
N ASN A 113 -10.60 -16.50 43.77
CA ASN A 113 -9.92 -16.43 45.07
C ASN A 113 -8.75 -15.42 45.12
N ASP A 114 -8.49 -14.69 44.02
CA ASP A 114 -7.40 -13.72 43.93
C ASP A 114 -7.95 -12.38 43.42
N PRO A 115 -8.36 -11.48 44.33
CA PRO A 115 -8.93 -10.19 43.98
C PRO A 115 -7.99 -9.32 43.15
N GLU A 116 -6.67 -9.42 43.36
CA GLU A 116 -5.70 -8.60 42.62
C GLU A 116 -5.53 -9.11 41.20
N LEU A 117 -5.39 -10.44 41.02
CA LEU A 117 -5.36 -11.05 39.69
C LEU A 117 -6.64 -10.75 38.91
N ARG A 118 -7.80 -10.77 39.58
CA ARG A 118 -9.07 -10.39 38.97
C ARG A 118 -9.03 -8.97 38.42
N ILE A 119 -8.59 -8.01 39.23
CA ILE A 119 -8.49 -6.61 38.82
C ILE A 119 -7.52 -6.47 37.63
N ASP A 120 -6.36 -7.11 37.69
CA ASP A 120 -5.33 -7.05 36.64
C ASP A 120 -5.87 -7.60 35.31
N LEU A 121 -6.51 -8.78 35.32
CA LEU A 121 -7.08 -9.41 34.13
C LEU A 121 -8.25 -8.60 33.56
N PHE A 122 -9.14 -8.09 34.42
CA PHE A 122 -10.29 -7.29 34.00
C PHE A 122 -9.86 -5.96 33.39
N ASN A 123 -8.88 -5.29 34.00
CA ASN A 123 -8.32 -4.08 33.45
C ASN A 123 -7.66 -4.36 32.11
N ALA A 124 -6.79 -5.38 32.03
CA ALA A 124 -6.09 -5.70 30.79
C ALA A 124 -7.06 -6.10 29.67
N ILE A 125 -7.93 -7.09 29.88
CA ILE A 125 -8.87 -7.59 28.87
C ILE A 125 -9.95 -6.56 28.55
N GLY A 126 -10.48 -5.88 29.56
CA GLY A 126 -11.51 -4.85 29.38
C GLY A 126 -10.99 -3.70 28.53
N TRP A 127 -9.81 -3.17 28.86
CA TRP A 127 -9.21 -2.08 28.06
C TRP A 127 -8.82 -2.53 26.66
N THR A 128 -8.01 -3.58 26.56
CA THR A 128 -7.39 -3.96 25.28
C THR A 128 -8.33 -4.74 24.39
N GLY A 129 -9.33 -5.43 24.92
CA GLY A 129 -10.28 -6.23 24.15
C GLY A 129 -11.62 -5.54 23.89
N VAL A 130 -12.12 -4.74 24.83
CA VAL A 130 -13.44 -4.09 24.70
C VAL A 130 -13.33 -2.61 24.38
N VAL A 131 -12.63 -1.85 25.23
CA VAL A 131 -12.50 -0.39 25.05
C VAL A 131 -11.83 -0.09 23.71
N LEU A 132 -10.70 -0.73 23.41
CA LEU A 132 -9.99 -0.55 22.13
C LEU A 132 -10.83 -0.92 20.91
N ALA A 133 -11.64 -1.98 20.98
CA ALA A 133 -12.52 -2.35 19.87
C ALA A 133 -13.61 -1.30 19.62
N ILE A 134 -14.24 -0.79 20.68
CA ILE A 134 -15.26 0.29 20.57
C ILE A 134 -14.62 1.58 20.06
N MET A 135 -13.41 1.90 20.52
CA MET A 135 -12.66 3.04 20.02
C MET A 135 -12.41 2.94 18.53
N ASN A 136 -12.00 1.78 18.03
CA ASN A 136 -11.82 1.59 16.60
C ASN A 136 -13.11 1.80 15.78
N LEU A 137 -14.29 1.64 16.37
CA LEU A 137 -15.57 1.94 15.71
C LEU A 137 -15.96 3.42 15.73
N LEU A 138 -15.20 4.30 16.40
CA LEU A 138 -15.47 5.73 16.40
C LEU A 138 -15.28 6.30 14.98
N PRO A 139 -16.12 7.27 14.57
CA PRO A 139 -16.07 7.87 13.24
C PRO A 139 -14.91 8.88 13.10
N LEU A 140 -13.69 8.51 13.49
CA LEU A 140 -12.49 9.35 13.44
C LEU A 140 -11.42 8.68 12.59
N TRP A 141 -10.73 9.46 11.77
CA TRP A 141 -9.57 8.95 11.03
C TRP A 141 -8.36 8.78 11.96
N PRO A 142 -7.63 7.66 11.92
CA PRO A 142 -7.65 6.57 10.94
C PRO A 142 -8.36 5.29 11.45
N LEU A 143 -9.26 5.40 12.42
CA LEU A 143 -9.93 4.26 13.03
C LEU A 143 -10.86 3.58 12.02
N ASP A 144 -11.23 2.32 12.27
CA ASP A 144 -12.12 1.54 11.38
C ASP A 144 -13.48 2.22 11.13
N GLY A 145 -14.05 2.86 12.15
CA GLY A 145 -15.24 3.67 12.04
C GLY A 145 -15.03 4.88 11.12
N GLY A 146 -13.83 5.44 11.07
CA GLY A 146 -13.46 6.44 10.09
C GLY A 146 -13.36 5.89 8.67
N HIS A 147 -12.84 4.66 8.50
CA HIS A 147 -12.86 3.96 7.21
C HIS A 147 -14.27 3.69 6.70
N LEU A 148 -15.24 3.41 7.59
CA LEU A 148 -16.66 3.34 7.24
C LEU A 148 -17.19 4.67 6.71
N VAL A 149 -16.90 5.79 7.40
CA VAL A 149 -17.34 7.12 6.98
C VAL A 149 -16.74 7.48 5.62
N VAL A 150 -15.45 7.23 5.41
CA VAL A 150 -14.79 7.46 4.11
C VAL A 150 -15.43 6.61 3.01
N THR A 151 -15.70 5.34 3.28
CA THR A 151 -16.36 4.42 2.33
C THR A 151 -17.77 4.91 1.96
N ALA A 152 -18.52 5.45 2.93
CA ALA A 152 -19.83 6.05 2.69
C ALA A 152 -19.73 7.33 1.84
N ILE A 153 -18.77 8.20 2.15
CA ILE A 153 -18.51 9.43 1.38
C ILE A 153 -18.12 9.10 -0.07
N GLU A 154 -17.27 8.09 -0.28
CA GLU A 154 -16.87 7.63 -1.61
C GLU A 154 -18.07 7.11 -2.41
N ARG A 155 -19.00 6.39 -1.77
CA ARG A 155 -20.24 5.94 -2.40
C ARG A 155 -21.11 7.11 -2.88
N LEU A 156 -21.06 8.26 -2.20
CA LEU A 156 -21.76 9.48 -2.60
C LEU A 156 -21.05 10.23 -3.74
N GLY A 157 -19.81 9.87 -4.09
CA GLY A 157 -19.05 10.50 -5.17
C GLY A 157 -18.63 11.95 -4.90
N LYS A 158 -18.56 12.37 -3.63
CA LYS A 158 -18.29 13.77 -3.24
C LYS A 158 -16.91 13.93 -2.59
N PRO A 159 -15.84 14.20 -3.36
CA PRO A 159 -14.47 14.25 -2.84
C PRO A 159 -14.23 15.38 -1.83
N HIS A 160 -14.97 16.48 -1.91
CA HIS A 160 -14.89 17.58 -0.94
C HIS A 160 -15.34 17.15 0.48
N LEU A 161 -16.28 16.21 0.59
CA LEU A 161 -16.77 15.73 1.89
C LEU A 161 -15.68 14.92 2.61
N ARG A 162 -14.84 14.18 1.87
CA ARG A 162 -13.74 13.41 2.46
C ARG A 162 -12.75 14.34 3.15
N ARG A 163 -12.48 15.51 2.57
CA ARG A 163 -11.59 16.51 3.15
C ARG A 163 -12.19 17.20 4.36
N ALA A 164 -13.44 17.62 4.26
CA ALA A 164 -14.17 18.19 5.40
C ALA A 164 -14.18 17.20 6.58
N TYR A 165 -14.40 15.91 6.31
CA TYR A 165 -14.32 14.85 7.30
C TYR A 165 -12.94 14.74 7.96
N LEU A 166 -11.85 14.76 7.19
CA LEU A 166 -10.48 14.72 7.74
C LEU A 166 -10.17 15.96 8.58
N GLN A 167 -10.65 17.15 8.18
CA GLN A 167 -10.51 18.38 8.97
C GLN A 167 -11.29 18.32 10.29
N VAL A 168 -12.52 17.82 10.25
CA VAL A 168 -13.34 17.60 11.45
C VAL A 168 -12.68 16.57 12.37
N SER A 169 -12.17 15.47 11.81
CA SER A 169 -11.44 14.45 12.57
C SER A 169 -10.19 15.03 13.25
N LEU A 170 -9.42 15.85 12.53
CA LEU A 170 -8.25 16.56 13.08
C LEU A 170 -8.64 17.52 14.21
N ALA A 171 -9.64 18.36 13.99
CA ALA A 171 -10.10 19.34 14.99
C ALA A 171 -10.62 18.64 16.24
N PHE A 172 -11.45 17.60 16.09
CA PHE A 172 -11.98 16.82 17.20
C PHE A 172 -10.87 16.11 17.96
N SER A 173 -9.90 15.50 17.26
CA SER A 173 -8.75 14.84 17.89
C SER A 173 -7.85 15.85 18.64
N GLY A 174 -7.72 17.07 18.13
CA GLY A 174 -7.05 18.17 18.82
C GLY A 174 -7.77 18.58 20.11
N VAL A 175 -9.11 18.65 20.10
CA VAL A 175 -9.91 18.89 21.31
C VAL A 175 -9.72 17.76 22.33
N LEU A 176 -9.76 16.49 21.87
CA LEU A 176 -9.47 15.35 22.74
C LEU A 176 -8.07 15.49 23.35
N LEU A 177 -7.05 15.79 22.55
CA LEU A 177 -5.69 15.97 23.04
C LEU A 177 -5.60 17.06 24.11
N LEU A 178 -6.25 18.21 23.90
CA LEU A 178 -6.29 19.32 24.87
C LEU A 178 -6.99 18.91 26.17
N ILE A 179 -8.10 18.17 26.09
CA ILE A 179 -8.78 17.59 27.25
C ILE A 179 -7.85 16.66 28.01
N GLY A 180 -7.11 15.81 27.29
CA GLY A 180 -6.17 14.88 27.89
C GLY A 180 -4.98 15.56 28.59
N LEU A 181 -4.54 16.72 28.09
CA LEU A 181 -3.48 17.53 28.71
C LEU A 181 -3.94 18.20 30.01
N GLN A 182 -5.24 18.50 30.13
CA GLN A 182 -5.86 19.09 31.32
C GLN A 182 -6.19 17.97 32.34
N ARG A 183 -5.20 17.49 33.08
CA ARG A 183 -5.38 16.43 34.08
C ARG A 183 -6.41 16.79 35.16
N GLY A 184 -7.23 15.80 35.56
CA GLY A 184 -7.97 15.77 36.83
C GLY A 184 -9.49 15.93 36.72
N THR A 185 -9.98 17.12 36.35
CA THR A 185 -11.42 17.45 36.49
C THR A 185 -12.28 17.05 35.29
N VAL A 186 -11.73 17.10 34.08
CA VAL A 186 -12.49 16.82 32.84
C VAL A 186 -12.69 15.32 32.62
N GLY A 187 -11.69 14.50 32.97
CA GLY A 187 -11.80 13.04 32.92
C GLY A 187 -12.91 12.51 33.83
N GLU A 188 -12.99 13.02 35.07
CA GLU A 188 -14.10 12.71 35.97
C GLU A 188 -15.45 13.17 35.40
N LEU A 189 -15.52 14.38 34.82
CA LEU A 189 -16.76 14.89 34.22
C LEU A 189 -17.28 13.99 33.08
N ILE A 190 -16.37 13.47 32.25
CA ILE A 190 -16.68 12.54 31.16
C ILE A 190 -17.11 11.18 31.72
N MET A 191 -16.45 10.69 32.76
CA MET A 191 -16.68 9.34 33.29
C MET A 191 -17.95 9.23 34.15
N ARG A 192 -18.29 10.29 34.91
CA ARG A 192 -19.45 10.36 35.81
C ARG A 192 -20.78 9.84 35.23
N PRO A 193 -21.23 10.23 34.02
CA PRO A 193 -22.50 9.71 33.49
C PRO A 193 -22.47 8.19 33.25
N PHE A 194 -21.33 7.64 32.82
CA PHE A 194 -21.17 6.20 32.60
C PHE A 194 -21.11 5.43 33.93
N GLU A 195 -20.43 5.97 34.93
CA GLU A 195 -20.41 5.42 36.28
C GLU A 195 -21.80 5.43 36.93
N GLN A 196 -22.56 6.52 36.76
CA GLN A 196 -23.94 6.61 37.22
C GLN A 196 -24.81 5.55 36.55
N LEU A 197 -24.70 5.38 35.23
CA LEU A 197 -25.43 4.36 34.48
C LEU A 197 -25.03 2.92 34.89
N ALA A 198 -23.78 2.72 35.27
CA ALA A 198 -23.24 1.44 35.73
C ALA A 198 -23.42 1.16 37.23
N SER A 199 -23.84 2.15 38.02
CA SER A 199 -23.81 2.11 39.50
C SER A 199 -24.69 1.02 40.12
N GLY A 200 -25.80 0.66 39.46
CA GLY A 200 -26.71 -0.41 39.88
C GLY A 200 -26.31 -1.82 39.40
N ILE A 201 -25.23 -1.94 38.61
CA ILE A 201 -24.77 -3.21 38.06
C ILE A 201 -23.57 -3.69 38.89
N GLY A 202 -23.76 -4.76 39.66
CA GLY A 202 -22.67 -5.41 40.40
C GLY A 202 -21.68 -6.14 39.48
N PHE A 203 -20.42 -6.26 39.89
CA PHE A 203 -19.51 -7.24 39.31
C PHE A 203 -19.96 -8.64 39.76
N GLY A 204 -20.33 -9.48 38.80
CA GLY A 204 -20.87 -10.83 39.05
C GLY A 204 -20.58 -11.80 37.89
N THR A 205 -21.20 -12.98 37.88
CA THR A 205 -20.91 -14.00 36.87
C THR A 205 -21.63 -13.72 35.54
N GLY A 206 -20.88 -13.37 34.49
CA GLY A 206 -21.37 -13.33 33.11
C GLY A 206 -22.01 -12.01 32.69
N LEU A 207 -23.33 -11.99 32.56
CA LEU A 207 -24.09 -10.93 31.85
C LEU A 207 -24.04 -9.55 32.53
N SER A 208 -24.06 -9.50 33.86
CA SER A 208 -23.98 -8.23 34.60
C SER A 208 -22.63 -7.54 34.38
N THR A 209 -21.56 -8.33 34.43
CA THR A 209 -20.20 -7.87 34.15
C THR A 209 -20.06 -7.40 32.69
N TRP A 210 -20.65 -8.13 31.75
CA TRP A 210 -20.72 -7.73 30.33
C TRP A 210 -21.39 -6.37 30.17
N LEU A 211 -22.59 -6.20 30.72
CA LEU A 211 -23.38 -4.98 30.58
C LEU A 211 -22.65 -3.79 31.20
N LYS A 212 -22.01 -3.99 32.36
CA LYS A 212 -21.23 -2.96 33.04
C LYS A 212 -20.04 -2.50 32.20
N MET A 213 -19.29 -3.41 31.59
CA MET A 213 -18.13 -3.06 30.77
C MET A 213 -18.52 -2.35 29.48
N VAL A 214 -19.59 -2.78 28.82
CA VAL A 214 -20.11 -2.08 27.62
C VAL A 214 -20.54 -0.65 27.96
N ILE A 215 -21.17 -0.45 29.13
CA ILE A 215 -21.57 0.89 29.60
C ILE A 215 -20.36 1.77 29.93
N LEU A 216 -19.35 1.23 30.61
CA LEU A 216 -18.18 2.01 31.05
C LEU A 216 -17.16 2.25 29.93
N ALA A 217 -17.13 1.39 28.91
CA ALA A 217 -16.10 1.43 27.87
C ALA A 217 -16.00 2.75 27.10
N PRO A 218 -17.09 3.43 26.70
CA PRO A 218 -17.01 4.74 26.07
C PRO A 218 -16.37 5.80 26.99
N GLY A 219 -16.66 5.77 28.30
CA GLY A 219 -16.05 6.68 29.27
C GLY A 219 -14.55 6.44 29.42
N LEU A 220 -14.16 5.18 29.59
CA LEU A 220 -12.75 4.77 29.67
C LEU A 220 -11.98 5.16 28.39
N ALA A 221 -12.56 4.89 27.22
CA ALA A 221 -12.02 5.31 25.93
C ALA A 221 -11.73 6.82 25.90
N LEU A 222 -12.71 7.63 26.28
CA LEU A 222 -12.61 9.09 26.25
C LEU A 222 -11.67 9.65 27.33
N THR A 223 -11.36 8.91 28.39
CA THR A 223 -10.32 9.33 29.36
C THR A 223 -8.89 9.09 28.88
N SER A 224 -8.67 8.26 27.85
CA SER A 224 -7.37 8.07 27.17
C SER A 224 -7.11 9.07 26.03
N THR A 225 -7.73 10.24 26.16
CA THR A 225 -7.72 11.37 25.23
C THR A 225 -6.36 11.78 24.71
N LEU A 226 -5.29 11.62 25.51
CA LEU A 226 -3.92 11.98 25.08
C LEU A 226 -3.42 11.12 23.93
N PHE A 227 -3.41 9.80 24.10
CA PHE A 227 -2.83 8.89 23.11
C PHE A 227 -3.68 8.87 21.83
N ILE A 228 -4.99 8.76 21.98
CA ILE A 228 -5.92 8.68 20.85
C ILE A 228 -6.02 10.03 20.14
N GLY A 229 -6.13 11.11 20.90
CA GLY A 229 -6.15 12.47 20.35
C GLY A 229 -4.89 12.76 19.55
N LEU A 230 -3.72 12.40 20.07
CA LEU A 230 -2.45 12.57 19.35
C LEU A 230 -2.39 11.70 18.10
N PHE A 231 -2.71 10.41 18.22
CA PHE A 231 -2.66 9.45 17.11
C PHE A 231 -3.61 9.84 15.96
N CYS A 232 -4.88 10.11 16.27
CA CYS A 232 -5.88 10.51 15.29
C CYS A 232 -5.56 11.88 14.68
N ALA A 233 -5.01 12.81 15.46
CA ALA A 233 -4.59 14.12 14.95
C ALA A 233 -3.43 14.00 13.96
N LEU A 234 -2.36 13.28 14.32
CA LEU A 234 -1.20 13.08 13.44
C LEU A 234 -1.60 12.37 12.14
N SER A 235 -2.40 11.31 12.25
CA SER A 235 -2.87 10.54 11.09
C SER A 235 -3.82 11.35 10.20
N SER A 236 -4.73 12.12 10.78
CA SER A 236 -5.63 13.02 10.04
C SER A 236 -4.85 14.13 9.33
N TRP A 237 -3.84 14.70 10.00
CA TRP A 237 -2.94 15.69 9.43
C TRP A 237 -2.15 15.11 8.26
N GLN A 238 -1.54 13.93 8.41
CA GLN A 238 -0.82 13.25 7.34
C GLN A 238 -1.74 12.97 6.14
N ALA A 239 -2.96 12.48 6.38
CA ALA A 239 -3.93 12.24 5.31
C ALA A 239 -4.36 13.52 4.57
N LEU A 240 -4.46 14.65 5.28
CA LEU A 240 -4.70 15.96 4.67
C LEU A 240 -3.51 16.42 3.83
N GLN A 241 -2.27 16.22 4.28
CA GLN A 241 -1.07 16.56 3.49
C GLN A 241 -1.03 15.79 2.18
N VAL A 242 -1.30 14.48 2.20
CA VAL A 242 -1.39 13.66 0.99
C VAL A 242 -2.51 14.14 0.07
N ALA A 243 -3.68 14.49 0.63
CA ALA A 243 -4.80 15.01 -0.15
C ALA A 243 -4.51 16.38 -0.78
N ASN A 244 -3.67 17.21 -0.14
CA ASN A 244 -3.24 18.50 -0.65
C ASN A 244 -2.18 18.33 -1.74
N LEU A 245 -1.17 17.49 -1.54
CA LEU A 245 -0.14 17.18 -2.53
C LEU A 245 -0.75 16.63 -3.83
N GLY A 246 -1.69 15.69 -3.73
CA GLY A 246 -2.39 15.17 -4.90
C GLY A 246 -3.17 16.25 -5.67
N GLN A 247 -3.68 17.28 -4.99
CA GLN A 247 -4.35 18.39 -5.66
C GLN A 247 -3.41 19.40 -6.30
N VAL A 248 -2.28 19.68 -5.65
CA VAL A 248 -1.23 20.53 -6.23
C VAL A 248 -0.67 19.89 -7.50
N THR A 249 -0.49 18.57 -7.52
CA THR A 249 -0.10 17.84 -8.73
C THR A 249 -1.17 17.91 -9.83
N VAL A 250 -2.46 17.75 -9.47
CA VAL A 250 -3.60 17.80 -10.43
C VAL A 250 -3.88 19.21 -10.96
N GLN A 251 -3.69 20.26 -10.15
CA GLN A 251 -3.85 21.65 -10.60
C GLN A 251 -2.65 22.13 -11.41
N ARG A 252 -1.42 21.65 -11.11
CA ARG A 252 -0.20 22.03 -11.83
C ARG A 252 -0.08 21.34 -13.19
N ASN A 253 -0.61 20.13 -13.31
CA ASN A 253 -0.76 19.41 -14.57
C ASN A 253 -2.27 19.31 -14.84
N GLY A 254 -2.93 20.31 -15.43
CA GLY A 254 -4.36 20.25 -15.73
C GLY A 254 -4.74 18.89 -16.31
N VAL A 255 -5.35 18.02 -15.48
CA VAL A 255 -5.41 16.59 -15.79
C VAL A 255 -6.53 16.38 -16.79
N ASP A 256 -6.16 16.14 -18.04
CA ASP A 256 -7.08 15.62 -19.05
C ASP A 256 -7.57 14.25 -18.58
N ARG A 257 -8.89 14.13 -18.38
CA ARG A 257 -9.55 12.89 -17.97
C ARG A 257 -9.19 11.72 -18.88
N ARG A 258 -8.93 11.99 -20.16
CA ARG A 258 -8.46 10.99 -21.14
C ARG A 258 -7.09 10.42 -20.80
N GLN A 259 -6.19 11.24 -20.26
CA GLN A 259 -4.84 10.81 -19.88
C GLN A 259 -4.88 9.89 -18.65
N VAL A 260 -5.77 10.16 -17.70
CA VAL A 260 -5.99 9.28 -16.54
C VAL A 260 -6.61 7.96 -16.98
N GLU A 261 -7.66 8.00 -17.79
CA GLU A 261 -8.30 6.80 -18.34
C GLU A 261 -7.29 5.95 -19.12
N HIS A 262 -6.42 6.58 -19.92
CA HIS A 262 -5.31 5.91 -20.60
C HIS A 262 -4.32 5.26 -19.61
N SER A 263 -3.87 5.98 -18.58
CA SER A 263 -2.93 5.44 -17.59
C SER A 263 -3.50 4.26 -16.79
N VAL A 264 -4.80 4.30 -16.45
CA VAL A 264 -5.49 3.21 -15.76
C VAL A 264 -5.67 2.02 -16.68
N HIS A 265 -6.02 2.27 -17.95
CA HIS A 265 -6.12 1.22 -18.97
C HIS A 265 -4.77 0.52 -19.17
N GLU A 266 -3.69 1.29 -19.35
CA GLU A 266 -2.33 0.74 -19.52
C GLU A 266 -1.87 -0.06 -18.30
N ALA A 267 -2.17 0.41 -17.08
CA ALA A 267 -1.88 -0.33 -15.85
C ALA A 267 -2.65 -1.66 -15.77
N ALA A 268 -3.91 -1.70 -16.23
CA ALA A 268 -4.69 -2.93 -16.27
C ALA A 268 -4.12 -3.94 -17.27
N VAL A 269 -3.67 -3.48 -18.45
CA VAL A 269 -2.98 -4.34 -19.45
C VAL A 269 -1.70 -4.91 -18.85
N ARG A 270 -0.90 -4.05 -18.19
CA ARG A 270 0.36 -4.45 -17.55
C ARG A 270 0.16 -5.49 -16.45
N ASN A 271 -0.93 -5.39 -15.69
CA ASN A 271 -1.28 -6.38 -14.67
C ASN A 271 -1.74 -7.71 -15.28
N ALA A 272 -2.52 -7.68 -16.37
CA ALA A 272 -2.94 -8.88 -17.09
C ALA A 272 -1.73 -9.63 -17.67
N GLU A 273 -0.77 -8.88 -18.24
CA GLU A 273 0.50 -9.40 -18.72
C GLU A 273 1.31 -10.07 -17.59
N ARG A 274 1.53 -9.37 -16.47
CA ARG A 274 2.22 -9.91 -15.29
C ARG A 274 1.61 -11.22 -14.79
N SER A 275 0.28 -11.25 -14.70
CA SER A 275 -0.46 -12.43 -14.27
C SER A 275 -0.24 -13.61 -15.22
N GLY A 276 -0.12 -13.34 -16.53
CA GLY A 276 0.18 -14.37 -17.52
C GLY A 276 1.56 -14.98 -17.36
N TRP A 277 2.57 -14.18 -17.01
CA TRP A 277 3.92 -14.67 -16.69
C TRP A 277 3.94 -15.53 -15.42
N GLU A 278 3.21 -15.11 -14.38
CA GLU A 278 3.17 -15.80 -13.09
C GLU A 278 2.34 -17.10 -13.12
N THR A 279 1.24 -17.12 -13.88
CA THR A 279 0.33 -18.28 -13.96
C THR A 279 0.61 -19.20 -15.14
N HIS A 280 1.49 -18.79 -16.06
CA HIS A 280 1.77 -19.48 -17.33
C HIS A 280 0.50 -19.74 -18.18
N GLN A 281 -0.47 -18.83 -18.12
CA GLN A 281 -1.72 -18.91 -18.88
C GLN A 281 -2.16 -17.51 -19.34
N VAL A 282 -2.80 -17.42 -20.51
CA VAL A 282 -3.38 -16.16 -20.97
C VAL A 282 -4.68 -15.89 -20.22
N GLN A 283 -4.71 -14.80 -19.45
CA GLN A 283 -5.92 -14.30 -18.79
C GLN A 283 -6.68 -13.31 -19.69
N GLU A 284 -7.83 -12.84 -19.21
CA GLU A 284 -8.63 -11.85 -19.95
C GLU A 284 -7.93 -10.48 -19.97
N PHE A 285 -7.65 -9.98 -21.17
CA PHE A 285 -7.06 -8.66 -21.39
C PHE A 285 -8.15 -7.59 -21.57
N PRO A 286 -7.89 -6.32 -21.19
CA PRO A 286 -8.78 -5.21 -21.49
C PRO A 286 -9.16 -5.14 -22.98
N LYS A 287 -10.40 -4.73 -23.27
CA LYS A 287 -10.93 -4.66 -24.66
C LYS A 287 -9.98 -3.88 -25.58
N GLY A 288 -9.63 -4.49 -26.72
CA GLY A 288 -8.75 -3.89 -27.73
C GLY A 288 -7.25 -4.14 -27.49
N THR A 289 -6.90 -4.85 -26.41
CA THR A 289 -5.51 -5.22 -26.08
C THR A 289 -5.32 -6.73 -26.06
N HIS A 290 -4.07 -7.18 -26.21
CA HIS A 290 -3.72 -8.59 -26.24
C HIS A 290 -2.38 -8.84 -25.52
N PRO A 291 -2.08 -10.10 -25.17
CA PRO A 291 -0.79 -10.48 -24.58
C PRO A 291 0.37 -10.01 -25.43
N SER A 292 1.47 -9.58 -24.81
CA SER A 292 2.65 -9.20 -25.59
C SER A 292 3.20 -10.38 -26.41
N PRO A 293 3.89 -10.12 -27.55
CA PRO A 293 4.60 -11.16 -28.28
C PRO A 293 5.59 -11.92 -27.41
N TRP A 294 6.14 -11.29 -26.36
CA TRP A 294 7.04 -11.91 -25.40
C TRP A 294 6.33 -12.98 -24.55
N LEU A 295 5.18 -12.65 -23.97
CA LEU A 295 4.40 -13.62 -23.21
C LEU A 295 3.89 -14.75 -24.09
N GLN A 296 3.44 -14.43 -25.31
CA GLN A 296 3.01 -15.46 -26.26
C GLN A 296 4.16 -16.40 -26.65
N ALA A 297 5.36 -15.86 -26.89
CA ALA A 297 6.56 -16.64 -27.19
C ALA A 297 6.96 -17.54 -26.01
N HIS A 298 6.92 -17.00 -24.79
CA HIS A 298 7.19 -17.76 -23.56
C HIS A 298 6.22 -18.94 -23.39
N LEU A 299 4.92 -18.69 -23.54
CA LEU A 299 3.90 -19.73 -23.42
C LEU A 299 4.03 -20.79 -24.52
N ALA A 300 4.33 -20.39 -25.76
CA ALA A 300 4.58 -21.31 -26.85
C ALA A 300 5.79 -22.21 -26.57
N ALA A 301 6.91 -21.63 -26.12
CA ALA A 301 8.11 -22.39 -25.76
C ALA A 301 7.81 -23.41 -24.64
N ARG A 302 7.01 -23.04 -23.64
CA ARG A 302 6.59 -23.95 -22.55
C ARG A 302 5.68 -25.08 -23.02
N GLN A 303 4.91 -24.85 -24.09
CA GLN A 303 4.04 -25.86 -24.70
C GLN A 303 4.81 -26.79 -25.66
N GLY A 304 6.14 -26.65 -25.75
CA GLY A 304 6.99 -27.49 -26.59
C GLY A 304 7.09 -27.01 -28.04
N ALA A 305 6.74 -25.76 -28.34
CA ALA A 305 6.93 -25.19 -29.66
C ALA A 305 8.42 -25.15 -30.05
N SER A 306 8.70 -25.41 -31.32
CA SER A 306 10.04 -25.34 -31.90
C SER A 306 10.60 -23.89 -31.86
N PRO A 307 11.93 -23.72 -31.88
CA PRO A 307 12.53 -22.38 -31.93
C PRO A 307 12.04 -21.52 -33.10
N SER A 308 11.74 -22.13 -34.25
CA SER A 308 11.17 -21.44 -35.41
C SER A 308 9.74 -20.93 -35.17
N GLU A 309 8.91 -21.68 -34.44
CA GLU A 309 7.55 -21.25 -34.08
C GLU A 309 7.57 -20.11 -33.07
N VAL A 310 8.50 -20.17 -32.11
CA VAL A 310 8.74 -19.08 -31.15
C VAL A 310 9.22 -17.83 -31.87
N ALA A 311 10.19 -17.94 -32.79
CA ALA A 311 10.66 -16.83 -33.60
C ALA A 311 9.54 -16.24 -34.47
N ALA A 312 8.67 -17.08 -35.04
CA ALA A 312 7.50 -16.62 -35.80
C ALA A 312 6.58 -15.73 -34.96
N VAL A 313 6.34 -16.09 -33.69
CA VAL A 313 5.59 -15.26 -32.74
C VAL A 313 6.26 -13.91 -32.49
N LEU A 314 7.58 -13.91 -32.29
CA LEU A 314 8.38 -12.71 -32.01
C LEU A 314 8.48 -11.77 -33.21
N THR A 315 8.23 -12.23 -34.44
CA THR A 315 8.15 -11.36 -35.64
C THR A 315 7.12 -10.22 -35.46
N ARG A 316 6.10 -10.42 -34.62
CA ARG A 316 5.10 -9.39 -34.30
C ARG A 316 5.66 -8.19 -33.54
N LEU A 317 6.84 -8.30 -32.92
CA LEU A 317 7.54 -7.17 -32.33
C LEU A 317 7.92 -6.10 -33.36
N GLY A 318 8.08 -6.47 -34.63
CA GLY A 318 8.36 -5.52 -35.72
C GLY A 318 7.18 -4.61 -36.09
N HIS A 319 5.98 -4.89 -35.58
CA HIS A 319 4.80 -4.07 -35.83
C HIS A 319 4.60 -3.06 -34.70
N SER A 320 4.13 -1.85 -35.07
CA SER A 320 3.78 -0.78 -34.13
C SER A 320 2.79 -1.27 -33.06
N SER A 321 3.26 -1.35 -31.81
CA SER A 321 2.46 -1.78 -30.68
C SER A 321 1.74 -0.61 -30.02
N ARG A 322 0.48 -0.40 -30.37
CA ARG A 322 -0.47 0.33 -29.50
C ARG A 322 -1.38 -0.62 -28.70
N SER A 323 -1.18 -1.92 -28.87
CA SER A 323 -2.15 -2.96 -28.52
C SER A 323 -1.64 -3.96 -27.47
N TRP A 324 -0.36 -3.88 -27.10
CA TRP A 324 0.22 -4.70 -26.03
C TRP A 324 1.27 -3.91 -25.24
N VAL A 325 1.46 -4.29 -23.98
CA VAL A 325 2.43 -3.67 -23.06
C VAL A 325 3.19 -4.78 -22.35
N LEU A 326 4.53 -4.71 -22.35
CA LEU A 326 5.37 -5.60 -21.55
C LEU A 326 5.41 -5.11 -20.10
N ASP A 327 5.24 -6.02 -19.14
CA ASP A 327 5.13 -5.64 -17.73
C ASP A 327 6.48 -5.25 -17.13
N ASP A 328 7.47 -6.12 -17.28
CA ASP A 328 8.83 -5.97 -16.81
C ASP A 328 9.84 -6.49 -17.87
N PRO A 329 10.59 -5.58 -18.52
CA PRO A 329 11.60 -5.95 -19.52
C PRO A 329 12.87 -6.59 -18.94
N GLY A 330 13.03 -6.65 -17.60
CA GLY A 330 14.19 -7.27 -16.94
C GLY A 330 13.97 -8.72 -16.47
N ARG A 331 12.88 -9.37 -16.93
CA ARG A 331 12.51 -10.73 -16.52
C ARG A 331 13.56 -11.77 -16.95
N PRO A 332 14.04 -12.65 -16.06
CA PRO A 332 15.03 -13.66 -16.41
C PRO A 332 14.52 -14.65 -17.49
N GLU A 333 13.21 -14.85 -17.60
CA GLU A 333 12.61 -15.70 -18.63
C GLU A 333 12.84 -15.18 -20.05
N LEU A 334 13.16 -13.88 -20.21
CA LEU A 334 13.41 -13.25 -21.50
C LEU A 334 14.81 -13.57 -22.05
N ASP A 335 15.77 -14.01 -21.22
CA ASP A 335 17.11 -14.37 -21.67
C ASP A 335 17.09 -15.49 -22.71
N ALA A 336 16.19 -16.47 -22.56
CA ALA A 336 16.06 -17.56 -23.53
C ALA A 336 15.40 -17.13 -24.85
N LEU A 337 14.57 -16.08 -24.81
CA LEU A 337 13.78 -15.63 -25.95
C LEU A 337 14.49 -14.54 -26.77
N ILE A 338 15.39 -13.76 -26.15
CA ILE A 338 16.05 -12.63 -26.81
C ILE A 338 16.90 -13.06 -28.01
N ASP A 339 17.50 -14.24 -27.93
CA ASP A 339 18.32 -14.82 -28.99
C ASP A 339 17.47 -15.43 -30.12
N MET A 340 16.17 -15.63 -29.89
CA MET A 340 15.20 -16.14 -30.88
C MET A 340 14.50 -15.01 -31.64
N VAL A 341 14.78 -13.74 -31.32
CA VAL A 341 14.19 -12.60 -32.03
C VAL A 341 14.68 -12.58 -33.48
N PRO A 342 13.77 -12.62 -34.48
CA PRO A 342 14.18 -12.64 -35.87
C PRO A 342 14.78 -11.29 -36.30
N PRO A 343 15.67 -11.27 -37.31
CA PRO A 343 16.29 -10.03 -37.80
C PRO A 343 15.28 -8.95 -38.21
N SER A 344 14.12 -9.34 -38.74
CA SER A 344 13.03 -8.45 -39.14
C SER A 344 12.39 -7.67 -37.98
N ALA A 345 12.60 -8.13 -36.74
CA ALA A 345 12.10 -7.47 -35.54
C ALA A 345 13.22 -6.94 -34.63
N ALA A 346 14.49 -7.12 -35.01
CA ALA A 346 15.63 -6.83 -34.14
C ALA A 346 15.79 -5.34 -33.82
N THR A 347 15.42 -4.44 -34.74
CA THR A 347 15.46 -2.98 -34.57
C THR A 347 14.18 -2.40 -33.98
N SER A 348 13.19 -3.24 -33.65
CA SER A 348 11.93 -2.75 -33.09
C SER A 348 12.10 -2.28 -31.65
N LEU A 349 11.35 -1.24 -31.25
CA LEU A 349 11.41 -0.73 -29.88
C LEU A 349 11.12 -1.81 -28.84
N GLY A 350 10.14 -2.69 -29.11
CA GLY A 350 9.82 -3.80 -28.23
C GLY A 350 10.94 -4.82 -28.05
N ALA A 351 11.81 -4.99 -29.05
CA ALA A 351 13.02 -5.80 -28.94
C ALA A 351 14.14 -5.07 -28.19
N LEU A 352 14.36 -3.79 -28.52
CA LEU A 352 15.38 -2.96 -27.89
C LEU A 352 15.13 -2.73 -26.39
N GLU A 353 13.88 -2.57 -25.97
CA GLU A 353 13.49 -2.42 -24.56
C GLU A 353 13.94 -3.61 -23.69
N VAL A 354 13.90 -4.82 -24.24
CA VAL A 354 14.35 -6.05 -23.56
C VAL A 354 15.87 -6.21 -23.66
N ARG A 355 16.47 -5.94 -24.83
CA ARG A 355 17.95 -5.95 -25.02
C ARG A 355 18.70 -4.95 -24.14
N ARG A 356 17.99 -3.99 -23.54
CA ARG A 356 18.49 -3.10 -22.49
C ARG A 356 19.04 -3.87 -21.29
N TYR A 357 18.37 -4.96 -20.90
CA TYR A 357 18.75 -5.79 -19.75
C TYR A 357 19.42 -7.10 -20.18
N HIS A 358 19.01 -7.64 -21.32
CA HIS A 358 19.36 -8.99 -21.77
C HIS A 358 20.29 -8.98 -23.00
N GLY A 359 20.98 -10.10 -23.24
CA GLY A 359 21.83 -10.29 -24.42
C GLY A 359 23.14 -9.48 -24.45
N ASN A 360 23.81 -9.51 -25.61
CA ASN A 360 25.11 -8.85 -25.81
C ASN A 360 24.98 -7.33 -25.91
N ALA A 361 25.85 -6.61 -25.17
CA ALA A 361 25.80 -5.16 -25.10
C ALA A 361 26.25 -4.44 -26.37
N GLU A 362 27.26 -4.96 -27.08
CA GLU A 362 27.75 -4.36 -28.34
C GLU A 362 26.70 -4.49 -29.43
N GLN A 363 26.15 -5.69 -29.60
CA GLN A 363 25.07 -5.95 -30.56
C GLN A 363 23.84 -5.08 -30.27
N PHE A 364 23.47 -4.90 -29.00
CA PHE A 364 22.38 -4.01 -28.61
C PHE A 364 22.61 -2.56 -29.07
N LEU A 365 23.82 -2.02 -28.87
CA LEU A 365 24.14 -0.65 -29.26
C LEU A 365 24.13 -0.47 -30.78
N GLU A 366 24.64 -1.44 -31.53
CA GLU A 366 24.56 -1.44 -33.00
C GLU A 366 23.11 -1.39 -33.48
N LEU A 367 22.25 -2.24 -32.92
CA LEU A 367 20.82 -2.27 -33.24
C LEU A 367 20.12 -0.95 -32.87
N CYS A 368 20.47 -0.33 -31.74
CA CYS A 368 19.96 0.98 -31.36
C CYS A 368 20.38 2.07 -32.36
N ALA A 369 21.66 2.09 -32.79
CA ALA A 369 22.13 3.05 -33.79
C ALA A 369 21.43 2.86 -35.14
N MET A 370 21.26 1.60 -35.58
CA MET A 370 20.51 1.27 -36.79
C MET A 370 19.05 1.75 -36.70
N ALA A 371 18.36 1.40 -35.61
CA ALA A 371 16.96 1.78 -35.39
C ALA A 371 16.77 3.31 -35.33
N ALA A 372 17.70 4.04 -34.71
CA ALA A 372 17.65 5.51 -34.67
C ALA A 372 17.78 6.11 -36.08
N LYS A 373 18.67 5.54 -36.90
CA LYS A 373 18.87 5.98 -38.29
C LYS A 373 17.68 5.65 -39.19
N GLU A 374 17.08 4.47 -39.03
CA GLU A 374 15.92 4.01 -39.81
C GLU A 374 14.64 4.79 -39.47
N SER A 375 14.39 5.01 -38.18
CA SER A 375 13.17 5.69 -37.71
C SER A 375 13.27 7.20 -37.67
N GLY A 376 14.48 7.77 -37.67
CA GLY A 376 14.72 9.18 -37.38
C GLY A 376 14.31 9.60 -35.96
N SER A 377 14.16 8.64 -35.05
CA SER A 377 13.73 8.86 -33.66
C SER A 377 14.91 8.82 -32.70
N ALA A 378 14.88 9.68 -31.68
CA ALA A 378 15.83 9.64 -30.58
C ALA A 378 15.58 8.47 -29.61
N GLU A 379 14.42 7.81 -29.70
CA GLU A 379 13.98 6.75 -28.77
C GLU A 379 15.01 5.62 -28.62
N PRO A 380 15.58 5.05 -29.71
CA PRO A 380 16.60 4.01 -29.59
C PRO A 380 17.90 4.49 -28.94
N LEU A 381 18.26 5.78 -29.10
CA LEU A 381 19.45 6.37 -28.50
C LEU A 381 19.28 6.52 -26.98
N TYR A 382 18.10 6.92 -26.52
CA TYR A 382 17.80 6.92 -25.09
C TYR A 382 17.81 5.50 -24.50
N LEU A 383 17.25 4.50 -25.21
CA LEU A 383 17.32 3.10 -24.78
C LEU A 383 18.77 2.59 -24.66
N ALA A 384 19.63 2.95 -25.62
CA ALA A 384 21.06 2.63 -25.60
C ALA A 384 21.75 3.17 -24.34
N ALA A 385 21.52 4.44 -24.02
CA ALA A 385 22.06 5.08 -22.82
C ALA A 385 21.54 4.41 -21.53
N GLU A 386 20.24 4.13 -21.46
CA GLU A 386 19.64 3.44 -20.32
C GLU A 386 20.25 2.04 -20.12
N GLY A 387 20.49 1.30 -21.20
CA GLY A 387 21.11 -0.03 -21.14
C GLY A 387 22.57 0.00 -20.71
N LEU A 388 23.35 0.97 -21.18
CA LEU A 388 24.72 1.20 -20.72
C LEU A 388 24.77 1.54 -19.24
N SER A 389 23.87 2.42 -18.77
CA SER A 389 23.78 2.81 -17.37
C SER A 389 23.44 1.62 -16.47
N VAL A 390 22.46 0.80 -16.84
CA VAL A 390 22.08 -0.43 -16.11
C VAL A 390 23.24 -1.44 -16.07
N ARG A 391 24.03 -1.53 -17.15
CA ARG A 391 25.21 -2.40 -17.24
C ARG A 391 26.47 -1.81 -16.58
N GLY A 392 26.33 -0.76 -15.78
CA GLY A 392 27.43 -0.16 -15.00
C GLY A 392 28.43 0.65 -15.83
N LYS A 393 28.04 1.11 -17.02
CA LYS A 393 28.84 1.98 -17.90
C LYS A 393 28.21 3.38 -18.05
N PRO A 394 28.07 4.15 -16.95
CA PRO A 394 27.42 5.47 -16.98
C PRO A 394 28.18 6.50 -17.82
N GLU A 395 29.48 6.34 -18.03
CA GLU A 395 30.30 7.22 -18.89
C GLU A 395 29.86 7.16 -20.34
N ALA A 396 29.85 5.95 -20.90
CA ALA A 396 29.36 5.71 -22.25
C ALA A 396 27.87 6.06 -22.39
N ALA A 397 27.06 5.88 -21.33
CA ALA A 397 25.65 6.27 -21.35
C ALA A 397 25.45 7.77 -21.64
N VAL A 398 26.30 8.65 -21.07
CA VAL A 398 26.20 10.10 -21.29
C VAL A 398 26.54 10.48 -22.73
N GLU A 399 27.44 9.76 -23.41
CA GLU A 399 27.76 9.99 -24.83
C GLU A 399 26.54 9.72 -25.73
N TRP A 400 25.83 8.62 -25.47
CA TRP A 400 24.59 8.28 -26.18
C TRP A 400 23.46 9.26 -25.87
N LEU A 401 23.35 9.72 -24.61
CA LEU A 401 22.39 10.77 -24.26
C LEU A 401 22.66 12.06 -25.02
N ARG A 402 23.92 12.42 -25.28
CA ARG A 402 24.26 13.63 -26.04
C ARG A 402 23.67 13.56 -27.45
N ALA A 403 23.88 12.43 -28.15
CA ALA A 403 23.30 12.21 -29.46
C ALA A 403 21.75 12.20 -29.42
N ALA A 404 21.16 11.60 -28.38
CA ALA A 404 19.71 11.58 -28.19
C ALA A 404 19.13 12.99 -27.99
N VAL A 405 19.76 13.81 -27.16
CA VAL A 405 19.35 15.20 -26.84
C VAL A 405 19.50 16.12 -28.05
N GLU A 406 20.57 15.95 -28.84
CA GLU A 406 20.77 16.70 -30.09
C GLU A 406 19.65 16.40 -31.09
N MET A 407 19.23 15.15 -31.19
CA MET A 407 18.15 14.72 -32.08
C MET A 407 16.77 15.20 -31.57
N ALA A 408 16.41 14.84 -30.34
CA ALA A 408 15.17 15.27 -29.69
C ALA A 408 15.35 15.37 -28.16
N PRO A 409 15.44 16.59 -27.59
CA PRO A 409 15.64 16.76 -26.16
C PRO A 409 14.41 16.33 -25.36
N ASP A 410 14.60 15.41 -24.41
CA ASP A 410 13.58 14.96 -23.44
C ASP A 410 14.13 15.04 -22.01
N PRO A 411 14.12 16.24 -21.39
CA PRO A 411 14.64 16.42 -20.04
C PRO A 411 13.83 15.65 -18.99
N ALA A 412 12.53 15.40 -19.23
CA ALA A 412 11.68 14.68 -18.28
C ALA A 412 12.11 13.21 -18.18
N ARG A 413 12.38 12.56 -19.32
CA ARG A 413 12.92 11.18 -19.32
C ARG A 413 14.28 11.12 -18.64
N MET A 414 15.19 12.03 -18.97
CA MET A 414 16.52 12.07 -18.36
C MET A 414 16.44 12.16 -16.84
N ALA A 415 15.58 13.03 -16.31
CA ALA A 415 15.45 13.24 -14.87
C ALA A 415 14.71 12.09 -14.14
N LEU A 416 13.71 11.47 -14.77
CA LEU A 416 12.79 10.53 -14.11
C LEU A 416 13.10 9.06 -14.38
N SER A 417 13.88 8.74 -15.42
CA SER A 417 14.16 7.36 -15.82
C SER A 417 14.97 6.63 -14.75
N LYS A 418 14.39 5.54 -14.19
CA LYS A 418 15.06 4.71 -13.18
C LYS A 418 16.41 4.14 -13.67
N PRO A 419 16.53 3.61 -14.90
CA PRO A 419 17.81 3.17 -15.48
C PRO A 419 18.93 4.21 -15.46
N LEU A 420 18.62 5.51 -15.56
CA LEU A 420 19.63 6.58 -15.61
C LEU A 420 20.07 7.09 -14.23
N ARG A 421 19.49 6.60 -13.14
CA ARG A 421 19.89 6.99 -11.77
C ARG A 421 21.40 6.93 -11.50
N PRO A 422 22.16 5.92 -11.98
CA PRO A 422 23.62 5.91 -11.84
C PRO A 422 24.32 7.13 -12.47
N CYS A 423 23.71 7.79 -13.46
CA CYS A 423 24.26 8.97 -14.12
C CYS A 423 23.99 10.28 -13.35
N ASN A 424 22.98 10.31 -12.46
CA ASN A 424 22.53 11.54 -11.79
C ASN A 424 23.63 12.25 -10.99
N GLY A 425 24.57 11.51 -10.41
CA GLY A 425 25.67 12.07 -9.63
C GLY A 425 26.78 12.71 -10.47
N ARG A 426 26.74 12.57 -11.81
CA ARG A 426 27.82 13.03 -12.69
C ARG A 426 27.60 14.46 -13.18
N VAL A 427 28.70 15.21 -13.25
CA VAL A 427 28.68 16.62 -13.68
C VAL A 427 28.31 16.76 -15.16
N ASP A 428 28.84 15.90 -16.03
CA ASP A 428 28.56 15.89 -17.47
C ASP A 428 27.08 15.61 -17.77
N PHE A 429 26.47 14.69 -17.03
CA PHE A 429 25.04 14.40 -17.11
C PHE A 429 24.18 15.60 -16.68
N GLN A 430 24.51 16.25 -15.56
CA GLN A 430 23.77 17.44 -15.08
C GLN A 430 23.87 18.62 -16.06
N GLN A 431 25.04 18.82 -16.67
CA GLN A 431 25.22 19.82 -17.72
C GLN A 431 24.36 19.54 -18.95
N LEU A 432 24.31 18.27 -19.38
CA LEU A 432 23.50 17.84 -20.52
C LEU A 432 22.00 17.95 -20.22
N LEU A 433 21.56 17.61 -19.01
CA LEU A 433 20.18 17.79 -18.57
C LEU A 433 19.77 19.27 -18.63
N GLY A 434 20.60 20.16 -18.08
CA GLY A 434 20.36 21.60 -18.15
C GLY A 434 20.36 22.14 -19.60
N GLN A 435 21.16 21.55 -20.50
CA GLN A 435 21.10 21.87 -21.94
C GLN A 435 19.76 21.42 -22.53
N ALA A 436 19.34 20.17 -22.28
CA ALA A 436 18.07 19.64 -22.76
C ALA A 436 16.87 20.47 -22.29
N GLU A 437 16.87 20.91 -21.02
CA GLU A 437 15.85 21.79 -20.46
C GLU A 437 15.77 23.13 -21.21
N ARG A 438 16.92 23.79 -21.45
CA ARG A 438 16.96 25.06 -22.19
C ARG A 438 16.47 24.90 -23.64
N THR A 439 16.89 23.85 -24.33
CA THR A 439 16.50 23.59 -25.72
C THR A 439 15.02 23.19 -25.85
N ALA A 440 14.49 22.45 -24.87
CA ALA A 440 13.08 22.10 -24.84
C ALA A 440 12.17 23.32 -24.62
N VAL A 441 12.61 24.29 -23.82
CA VAL A 441 11.90 25.57 -23.62
C VAL A 441 11.92 26.43 -24.88
N SER A 442 13.04 26.49 -25.61
CA SER A 442 13.12 27.31 -26.84
C SER A 442 12.33 26.77 -28.04
N ARG A 443 11.90 25.50 -28.00
CA ARG A 443 11.11 24.85 -29.06
C ARG A 443 9.60 24.91 -28.82
N ARG A 444 9.14 25.38 -27.65
CA ARG A 444 7.74 25.65 -27.33
C ARG A 444 7.44 27.12 -27.54
#